data_AF-A0A9N9YBG2-F1
#
_entry.id   AF-A0A9N9YBG2-F1
#
_cell.length_a   1.000
_cell.length_b   1.000
_cell.length_c   1.000
_cell.angle_alpha   90.00
_cell.angle_beta   90.00
_cell.angle_gamma   90.00
#
_symmetry.space_group_name_H-M   'P 1'
#
loop_
_entity.id
_entity.type
_entity.pdbx_description
1 polymer ?
#
loop_
_entity_poly.entity_id
_entity_poly.type
_entity_poly.pdbx_seq_one_letter_code
_entity_poly.pdbx_strand_id
1 'polypeptide(L)'
;MAQQPIEHIVLYSFREHEALSTAVQYIKNLATTAKRNGEPYIKSIKCGTTRPAENVRSLGFNLASILVFENDEDRRYFVKDDPAHRELVAFIKGKLGKEILVLDFADGVGDCTTRAADC
;
A
#
# COMPACT_ATOMS: atom_id res chain seq x y z
N MET A 1 6.56 -23.85 7.18
CA MET A 1 6.98 -22.45 7.39
C MET A 1 5.74 -21.70 7.84
N ALA A 2 5.74 -21.08 9.02
CA ALA A 2 4.58 -20.30 9.44
C ALA A 2 4.39 -19.12 8.47
N GLN A 3 3.18 -18.93 7.96
CA GLN A 3 2.84 -17.77 7.14
C GLN A 3 2.93 -16.53 8.03
N GLN A 4 3.70 -15.53 7.60
CA GLN A 4 3.85 -14.28 8.33
C GLN A 4 3.05 -13.18 7.62
N PRO A 5 2.25 -12.39 8.36
CA PRO A 5 1.57 -11.25 7.80
C PRO A 5 2.55 -10.27 7.18
N ILE A 6 2.19 -9.73 6.01
CA ILE A 6 3.00 -8.74 5.31
C ILE A 6 2.32 -7.39 5.39
N GLU A 7 3.06 -6.39 5.87
CA GLU A 7 2.66 -4.99 5.84
C GLU A 7 3.15 -4.35 4.55
N HIS A 8 2.20 -3.87 3.75
CA HIS A 8 2.43 -3.13 2.52
C HIS A 8 2.15 -1.65 2.78
N ILE A 9 3.21 -0.88 2.92
CA ILE A 9 3.15 0.56 3.16
C ILE A 9 3.42 1.29 1.86
N VAL A 10 2.55 2.24 1.52
CA VAL A 10 2.72 3.11 0.36
C VAL A 10 2.61 4.56 0.77
N LEU A 11 3.62 5.35 0.40
CA LEU A 11 3.60 6.80 0.52
C LEU A 11 3.41 7.42 -0.86
N TYR A 12 2.45 8.33 -0.96
CA TYR A 12 2.10 9.02 -2.19
C TYR A 12 2.39 10.51 -2.04
N SER A 13 2.86 11.10 -3.14
CA SER A 13 3.04 12.55 -3.26
C SER A 13 2.07 13.06 -4.33
N PHE A 14 0.85 13.45 -3.96
CA PHE A 14 -0.13 14.01 -4.90
C PHE A 14 0.18 15.48 -5.22
N ARG A 15 0.06 15.88 -6.49
CA ARG A 15 0.05 17.31 -6.90
C ARG A 15 -1.33 17.93 -6.72
N GLU A 16 -2.35 17.17 -7.07
CA GLU A 16 -3.76 17.56 -7.00
C GLU A 16 -4.29 17.25 -5.60
N HIS A 17 -4.40 18.28 -4.76
CA HIS A 17 -4.87 18.11 -3.39
C HIS A 17 -6.35 17.73 -3.33
N GLU A 18 -7.16 18.13 -4.31
CA GLU A 18 -8.57 17.71 -4.43
C GLU A 18 -8.73 16.19 -4.65
N ALA A 19 -7.71 15.52 -5.20
CA ALA A 19 -7.76 14.08 -5.45
C ALA A 19 -7.55 13.24 -4.19
N LEU A 20 -7.06 13.82 -3.08
CA LEU A 20 -6.70 13.10 -1.87
C LEU A 20 -7.89 12.37 -1.23
N SER A 21 -9.04 13.04 -1.11
CA SER A 21 -10.25 12.45 -0.52
C SER A 21 -10.74 11.25 -1.33
N THR A 22 -10.71 11.38 -2.65
CA THR A 22 -11.09 10.32 -3.60
C THR A 22 -10.09 9.16 -3.52
N ALA A 23 -8.79 9.44 -3.46
CA ALA A 23 -7.75 8.42 -3.29
C ALA A 23 -7.95 7.61 -1.99
N VAL A 24 -8.25 8.28 -0.88
CA VAL A 24 -8.56 7.60 0.40
C VAL A 24 -9.77 6.68 0.25
N GLN A 25 -10.82 7.10 -0.46
CA GLN A 25 -12.00 6.27 -0.69
C GLN A 25 -11.67 5.04 -1.53
N TYR A 26 -10.97 5.21 -2.67
CA TYR A 26 -10.54 4.08 -3.50
C TYR A 26 -9.72 3.08 -2.70
N ILE A 27 -8.73 3.54 -1.92
CA ILE A 27 -7.87 2.67 -1.11
C ILE A 27 -8.69 1.94 -0.04
N LYS A 28 -9.60 2.62 0.67
CA LYS A 28 -10.45 1.97 1.68
C LYS A 28 -11.43 0.97 1.08
N ASN A 29 -11.92 1.23 -0.13
CA ASN A 29 -12.84 0.32 -0.83
C ASN A 29 -12.18 -1.00 -1.21
N LEU A 30 -10.83 -1.07 -1.31
CA LEU A 30 -10.12 -2.33 -1.53
C LEU A 30 -10.46 -3.41 -0.50
N ALA A 31 -10.86 -3.02 0.72
CA ALA A 31 -11.29 -3.97 1.75
C ALA A 31 -12.49 -4.83 1.32
N THR A 32 -13.29 -4.35 0.35
CA THR A 32 -14.44 -5.08 -0.20
C THR A 32 -14.30 -5.38 -1.69
N THR A 33 -13.52 -4.62 -2.45
CA THR A 33 -13.37 -4.81 -3.90
C THR A 33 -12.22 -5.72 -4.28
N ALA A 34 -11.13 -5.76 -3.51
CA ALA A 34 -10.02 -6.68 -3.75
C ALA A 34 -10.40 -8.07 -3.25
N LYS A 35 -10.77 -8.94 -4.19
CA LYS A 35 -11.26 -10.30 -3.92
C LYS A 35 -10.46 -11.32 -4.71
N ARG A 36 -10.14 -12.42 -4.05
CA ARG A 36 -9.52 -13.61 -4.65
C ARG A 36 -10.51 -14.76 -4.47
N ASN A 37 -10.94 -15.36 -5.58
CA ASN A 37 -12.00 -16.38 -5.58
C ASN A 37 -13.33 -15.93 -4.94
N GLY A 38 -13.63 -14.63 -4.99
CA GLY A 38 -14.87 -14.06 -4.43
C GLY A 38 -14.76 -13.61 -2.96
N GLU A 39 -13.66 -13.92 -2.28
CA GLU A 39 -13.44 -13.58 -0.87
C GLU A 39 -12.40 -12.45 -0.71
N PRO A 40 -12.63 -11.48 0.21
CA PRO A 40 -11.62 -10.49 0.55
C PRO A 40 -10.42 -11.13 1.25
N TYR A 41 -9.22 -10.78 0.80
CA TYR A 41 -7.97 -11.35 1.32
C TYR A 41 -7.07 -10.32 2.03
N ILE A 42 -7.40 -9.03 1.94
CA ILE A 42 -6.73 -7.97 2.69
C ILE A 42 -7.25 -8.00 4.14
N LYS A 43 -6.36 -8.20 5.11
CA LYS A 43 -6.71 -8.33 6.54
C LYS A 43 -7.01 -6.98 7.20
N SER A 44 -6.31 -5.92 6.79
CA SER A 44 -6.53 -4.58 7.33
C SER A 44 -6.10 -3.51 6.33
N ILE A 45 -6.81 -2.38 6.33
CA ILE A 45 -6.47 -1.20 5.53
C ILE A 45 -6.51 0.04 6.42
N LYS A 46 -5.42 0.79 6.44
CA LYS A 46 -5.34 2.14 6.98
C LYS A 46 -4.91 3.07 5.86
N CYS A 47 -5.56 4.23 5.74
CA CYS A 47 -5.18 5.25 4.77
C CYS A 47 -5.60 6.63 5.26
N GLY A 48 -4.76 7.63 5.02
CA GLY A 48 -5.04 9.01 5.37
C GLY A 48 -3.93 9.96 4.95
N THR A 49 -4.23 11.26 5.06
CA THR A 49 -3.25 12.31 4.82
C THR A 49 -2.16 12.26 5.87
N THR A 50 -0.91 12.40 5.43
CA THR A 50 0.22 12.41 6.35
C THR A 50 0.17 13.67 7.22
N ARG A 51 0.64 13.56 8.45
CA ARG A 51 0.90 14.71 9.32
C ARG A 51 2.40 14.71 9.60
N PRO A 52 3.11 15.83 9.41
CA PRO A 52 4.52 15.88 9.76
C PRO A 52 4.66 15.65 11.28
N ALA A 53 5.57 14.76 11.65
CA ALA A 53 6.02 14.67 13.03
C ALA A 53 6.89 15.88 13.36
N GLU A 54 6.95 16.29 14.62
CA GLU A 54 7.80 17.40 15.05
C GLU A 54 9.25 17.16 14.58
N ASN A 55 9.81 18.15 13.89
CA ASN A 55 11.19 18.16 13.37
C ASN A 55 11.50 17.18 12.22
N VAL A 56 10.53 16.45 11.67
CA VAL A 56 10.72 15.57 10.50
C VAL A 56 9.78 15.97 9.37
N ARG A 57 10.36 16.39 8.22
CA ARG A 57 9.57 16.73 7.03
C ARG A 57 9.04 15.44 6.39
N SER A 58 7.77 15.42 6.00
CA SER A 58 7.15 14.33 5.23
C SER A 58 7.73 14.15 3.81
N LEU A 59 8.82 14.84 3.47
CA LEU A 59 9.50 14.84 2.16
C LEU A 59 8.58 15.07 0.95
N GLY A 60 7.41 15.68 1.16
CA GLY A 60 6.40 15.91 0.12
C GLY A 60 5.42 14.75 -0.09
N PHE A 61 5.49 13.68 0.70
CA PHE A 61 4.45 12.65 0.75
C PHE A 61 3.28 13.15 1.60
N ASN A 62 2.12 13.32 0.98
CA ASN A 62 0.92 13.92 1.57
C ASN A 62 -0.20 12.91 1.83
N LEU A 63 -0.04 11.65 1.41
CA LEU A 63 -0.94 10.54 1.68
C LEU A 63 -0.13 9.28 1.98
N ALA A 64 -0.60 8.48 2.94
CA ALA A 64 -0.04 7.18 3.26
C ALA A 64 -1.13 6.10 3.31
N SER A 65 -0.79 4.88 2.94
CA SER A 65 -1.61 3.70 3.16
C SER A 65 -0.80 2.55 3.75
N ILE A 66 -1.43 1.77 4.62
CA ILE A 66 -0.90 0.52 5.17
C ILE A 66 -1.93 -0.55 4.90
N LEU A 67 -1.56 -1.58 4.16
CA LEU A 67 -2.37 -2.77 3.92
C LEU A 67 -1.69 -3.97 4.59
N VAL A 68 -2.47 -4.85 5.20
CA VAL A 68 -1.96 -6.07 5.82
C VAL A 68 -2.48 -7.27 5.05
N PHE A 69 -1.57 -8.13 4.59
CA PHE A 69 -1.85 -9.40 3.93
C PHE A 69 -1.50 -10.57 4.85
N GLU A 70 -2.11 -11.72 4.62
CA GLU A 70 -1.80 -12.94 5.40
C GLU A 70 -0.41 -13.49 5.11
N ASN A 71 0.04 -13.35 3.86
CA ASN A 71 1.29 -13.90 3.36
C ASN A 71 1.78 -13.11 2.13
N ASP A 72 2.99 -13.42 1.67
CA ASP A 72 3.60 -12.76 0.51
C ASP A 72 2.93 -13.12 -0.82
N GLU A 73 2.26 -14.28 -0.93
CA GLU A 73 1.54 -14.65 -2.16
C GLU A 73 0.34 -13.73 -2.41
N ASP A 74 -0.43 -13.45 -1.37
CA ASP A 74 -1.56 -12.53 -1.42
C ASP A 74 -1.10 -11.10 -1.76
N ARG A 75 0.00 -10.64 -1.16
CA ARG A 75 0.61 -9.36 -1.52
C ARG A 75 1.05 -9.34 -2.99
N ARG A 76 1.73 -10.38 -3.47
CA ARG A 76 2.19 -10.47 -4.87
C ARG A 76 1.02 -10.44 -5.84
N TYR A 77 -0.05 -11.19 -5.55
CA TYR A 77 -1.27 -11.18 -6.32
C TYR A 77 -1.91 -9.79 -6.34
N PHE A 78 -2.01 -9.13 -5.19
CA PHE A 78 -2.51 -7.75 -5.08
C PHE A 78 -1.77 -6.80 -6.01
N VAL A 79 -0.43 -6.82 -5.97
CA VAL A 79 0.39 -5.90 -6.76
C VAL A 79 0.32 -6.19 -8.26
N LYS A 80 0.33 -7.47 -8.67
CA LYS A 80 0.48 -7.86 -10.08
C LYS A 80 -0.84 -8.07 -10.81
N ASP A 81 -1.81 -8.70 -10.15
CA ASP A 81 -2.94 -9.36 -10.80
C ASP A 81 -4.30 -8.78 -10.41
N ASP A 82 -4.43 -8.22 -9.21
CA ASP A 82 -5.71 -7.77 -8.69
C ASP A 82 -6.32 -6.63 -9.53
N PRO A 83 -7.55 -6.80 -10.03
CA PRO A 83 -8.19 -5.81 -10.90
C PRO A 83 -8.55 -4.52 -10.15
N ALA A 84 -8.94 -4.60 -8.87
CA ALA A 84 -9.27 -3.43 -8.07
C ALA A 84 -8.02 -2.60 -7.76
N HIS A 85 -6.88 -3.26 -7.53
CA HIS A 85 -5.58 -2.59 -7.44
C HIS A 85 -5.19 -1.91 -8.77
N ARG A 86 -5.41 -2.54 -9.92
CA ARG A 86 -5.14 -1.92 -11.23
C ARG A 86 -5.99 -0.68 -11.48
N GLU A 87 -7.26 -0.69 -11.08
CA GLU A 87 -8.14 0.49 -11.14
C GLU A 87 -7.63 1.63 -10.25
N LEU A 88 -7.18 1.31 -9.03
CA LEU A 88 -6.53 2.29 -8.14
C LEU A 88 -5.30 2.90 -8.81
N VAL A 89 -4.40 2.07 -9.36
CA VAL A 89 -3.19 2.53 -10.06
C VAL A 89 -3.55 3.43 -11.25
N ALA A 90 -4.57 3.06 -12.03
CA ALA A 90 -5.05 3.85 -13.15
C ALA A 90 -5.60 5.21 -12.69
N PHE A 91 -6.34 5.25 -11.57
CA PHE A 91 -6.82 6.50 -10.98
C PHE A 91 -5.65 7.40 -10.51
N ILE A 92 -4.66 6.84 -9.84
CA ILE A 92 -3.54 7.61 -9.29
C ILE A 92 -2.58 8.10 -10.38
N LYS A 93 -2.45 7.36 -11.49
CA LYS A 93 -1.59 7.70 -12.61
C LYS A 93 -1.88 9.11 -13.12
N GLY A 94 -0.83 9.92 -13.26
CA GLY A 94 -0.92 11.32 -13.69
C GLY A 94 -1.16 12.34 -12.58
N LYS A 95 -1.65 11.92 -11.40
CA LYS A 95 -1.98 12.82 -10.27
C LYS A 95 -0.83 13.01 -9.26
N LEU A 96 0.25 12.23 -9.39
CA LEU A 96 1.40 12.23 -8.49
C LEU A 96 2.48 13.22 -8.92
N GLY A 97 3.13 13.91 -7.98
CA GLY A 97 4.22 14.86 -8.20
C GLY A 97 5.62 14.32 -8.02
N LYS A 98 5.76 13.23 -7.26
CA LYS A 98 7.00 12.46 -7.14
C LYS A 98 6.67 10.99 -7.35
N GLU A 99 7.71 10.17 -7.44
CA GLU A 99 7.57 8.71 -7.36
C GLU A 99 6.91 8.31 -6.03
N ILE A 100 6.17 7.20 -6.06
CA ILE A 100 5.64 6.56 -4.85
C ILE A 100 6.77 5.85 -4.13
N LEU A 101 6.72 5.82 -2.80
CA LEU A 101 7.58 4.94 -2.01
C LEU A 101 6.75 3.75 -1.54
N VAL A 102 7.17 2.54 -1.88
CA VAL A 102 6.54 1.29 -1.48
C VAL A 102 7.50 0.53 -0.59
N LEU A 103 7.03 0.11 0.58
CA LEU A 103 7.79 -0.64 1.56
C LEU A 103 6.97 -1.86 1.96
N ASP A 104 7.57 -3.04 1.85
CA ASP A 104 6.99 -4.30 2.27
C ASP A 104 7.87 -4.91 3.37
N PHE A 105 7.27 -5.29 4.50
CA PHE A 105 7.98 -6.02 5.55
C PHE A 105 7.06 -6.98 6.30
N ALA A 106 7.68 -7.94 6.98
CA ALA A 106 7.03 -8.79 7.97
C ALA A 106 7.44 -8.30 9.36
N ASP A 107 6.48 -8.21 10.27
CA ASP A 107 6.75 -7.76 11.64
C ASP A 107 7.74 -8.71 12.36
N GLY A 108 8.70 -8.13 13.07
CA GLY A 108 9.73 -8.87 13.80
C GLY A 108 10.85 -9.52 12.96
N VAL A 109 10.88 -9.31 11.63
CA VAL A 109 11.95 -9.85 10.76
C VAL A 109 13.07 -8.83 10.58
N GLY A 110 14.24 -9.13 11.14
CA GLY A 110 15.43 -8.25 11.12
C GLY A 110 16.59 -8.78 10.27
N ASP A 111 16.41 -9.90 9.57
CA ASP A 111 17.45 -10.52 8.75
C ASP A 111 17.09 -10.47 7.26
N CYS A 112 18.07 -10.09 6.44
CA CYS A 112 17.92 -10.05 4.99
C CYS A 112 18.00 -11.43 4.32
N THR A 113 18.43 -12.45 5.08
CA THR A 113 18.79 -13.79 4.61
C THR A 113 17.62 -14.59 4.04
N THR A 114 16.38 -14.19 4.32
CA THR A 114 15.17 -14.84 3.77
C THR A 114 14.67 -14.20 2.46
N ARG A 115 15.30 -13.12 1.98
CA ARG A 115 14.99 -12.51 0.68
C ARG A 115 15.90 -13.09 -0.40
N ALA A 116 15.33 -13.91 -1.28
CA ALA A 116 16.03 -14.50 -2.43
C ALA A 116 16.48 -13.48 -3.49
N ALA A 117 16.18 -12.19 -3.33
CA ALA A 117 16.72 -11.12 -4.16
C ALA A 117 16.63 -9.79 -3.38
N ASP A 118 17.70 -9.03 -3.39
CA ASP A 118 17.73 -7.60 -3.09
C ASP A 118 17.67 -7.20 -1.61
N CYS A 119 18.75 -7.52 -0.88
CA CYS A 119 19.29 -6.63 0.15
C CYS A 119 20.67 -6.14 -0.26
#